data_AF-A0A962MGK7-F1
#
_entry.id   AF-A0A962MGK7-F1
#
_cell.length_a   1.000
_cell.length_b   1.000
_cell.length_c   1.000
_cell.angle_alpha   90.00
_cell.angle_beta   90.00
_cell.angle_gamma   90.00
#
_symmetry.space_group_name_H-M   'P 1'
#
loop_
_entity.id
_entity.type
_entity.pdbx_description
1 polymer ?
#
loop_
_entity_poly.entity_id
_entity_poly.type
_entity_poly.pdbx_seq_one_letter_code
_entity_poly.pdbx_strand_id
1 'polypeptide(L)'
;MPLDMLATAQTSLIGISNDNEFYSHHYLSEVFRGDIKGLLDDWQRSADDDADFIAPPLRLRNLHRDYFALREKLGRERSVRARIELQRDFFRRLLSALDYPCQPMDLKLEEGDELPVLGLIGQPGLAQLVLLGALDPDGEGN
;
A
#
# COMPACT_ATOMS: atom_id res chain seq x y z
N MET A 1 -24.86 21.23 17.46
CA MET A 1 -23.47 21.13 16.99
C MET A 1 -23.50 21.41 15.50
N PRO A 2 -23.16 22.63 15.04
CA PRO A 2 -23.40 23.02 13.66
C PRO A 2 -22.27 22.53 12.74
N LEU A 3 -22.69 22.18 11.54
CA LEU A 3 -22.02 21.44 10.48
C LEU A 3 -21.01 22.29 9.67
N ASP A 4 -20.35 23.27 10.30
CA ASP A 4 -19.54 24.29 9.59
C ASP A 4 -18.02 24.02 9.58
N MET A 5 -17.55 22.87 10.06
CA MET A 5 -16.12 22.52 10.05
C MET A 5 -15.63 21.83 8.77
N LEU A 6 -16.40 21.79 7.69
CA LEU A 6 -15.98 21.18 6.41
C LEU A 6 -15.61 22.17 5.29
N ALA A 7 -15.69 23.49 5.55
CA ALA A 7 -15.49 24.49 4.50
C ALA A 7 -14.04 24.97 4.28
N THR A 8 -13.06 24.49 5.06
CA THR A 8 -11.65 24.94 4.86
C THR A 8 -10.65 23.83 5.16
N ALA A 9 -10.80 22.68 4.52
CA ALA A 9 -9.70 21.75 4.37
C ALA A 9 -9.16 21.90 2.94
N GLN A 10 -8.08 22.67 2.77
CA GLN A 10 -7.07 22.28 1.77
C GLN A 10 -6.79 20.81 2.09
N THR A 11 -7.21 19.91 1.19
CA THR A 11 -7.05 18.48 1.41
C THR A 11 -5.56 18.21 1.28
N SER A 12 -4.81 18.35 2.37
CA SER A 12 -3.42 17.92 2.42
C SER A 12 -3.47 16.41 2.30
N LEU A 13 -3.20 15.91 1.10
CA LEU A 13 -3.08 14.48 0.81
C LEU A 13 -1.77 14.02 1.46
N ILE A 14 -1.81 13.79 2.77
CA ILE A 14 -0.64 13.33 3.54
C ILE A 14 -0.12 12.04 2.89
N GLY A 15 1.12 12.08 2.39
CA GLY A 15 1.77 10.93 1.74
C GLY A 15 1.61 10.87 0.22
N ILE A 16 0.95 11.84 -0.44
CA ILE A 16 0.94 11.97 -1.91
C ILE A 16 1.76 13.21 -2.28
N SER A 17 2.88 13.01 -2.98
CA SER A 17 3.65 14.09 -3.58
C SER A 17 3.36 14.20 -5.08
N ASN A 18 3.37 15.42 -5.60
CA ASN A 18 3.20 15.71 -7.02
C ASN A 18 4.50 16.30 -7.57
N ASP A 19 5.48 15.43 -7.80
CA ASP A 19 6.86 15.86 -8.04
C ASP A 19 7.06 16.57 -9.40
N ASN A 20 6.16 16.35 -10.37
CA ASN A 20 6.26 16.90 -11.72
C ASN A 20 5.17 17.93 -12.05
N GLU A 21 4.35 18.33 -11.08
CA GLU A 21 3.22 19.27 -11.25
C GLU A 21 2.24 18.96 -12.39
N PHE A 22 2.20 17.72 -12.90
CA PHE A 22 1.32 17.31 -14.01
C PHE A 22 -0.17 17.55 -13.72
N TYR A 23 -0.55 17.57 -12.44
CA TYR A 23 -1.90 17.84 -11.98
C TYR A 23 -1.97 19.13 -11.17
N SER A 24 -2.93 20.00 -11.48
CA SER A 24 -3.18 21.18 -10.65
C SER A 24 -3.75 20.78 -9.29
N HIS A 25 -3.49 21.57 -8.25
CA HIS A 25 -4.04 21.32 -6.92
C HIS A 25 -5.58 21.30 -6.90
N HIS A 26 -6.20 22.09 -7.78
CA HIS A 26 -7.66 22.13 -7.96
C HIS A 26 -8.19 20.83 -8.58
N TYR A 27 -7.51 20.30 -9.60
CA TYR A 27 -7.84 18.99 -10.18
C TYR A 27 -7.71 17.87 -9.14
N LEU A 28 -6.60 17.87 -8.39
CA LEU A 28 -6.40 16.92 -7.29
C LEU A 28 -7.49 17.04 -6.23
N SER A 29 -7.97 18.25 -5.92
CA SER A 29 -8.96 18.43 -4.85
C SER A 29 -10.39 18.08 -5.29
N GLU A 30 -10.79 18.43 -6.50
CA GLU A 30 -12.17 18.20 -6.98
C GLU A 30 -12.38 16.78 -7.50
N VAL A 31 -11.50 16.30 -8.38
CA VAL A 31 -11.65 14.97 -9.00
C VAL A 31 -11.40 13.87 -7.98
N PHE A 32 -10.33 13.95 -7.17
CA PHE A 32 -10.11 12.93 -6.14
C PHE A 32 -11.26 12.89 -5.14
N ARG A 33 -11.81 14.05 -4.72
CA ARG A 33 -12.87 14.06 -3.72
C ARG A 33 -14.16 13.42 -4.27
N GLY A 34 -14.51 13.68 -5.54
CA GLY A 34 -15.66 13.06 -6.18
C GLY A 34 -15.51 11.56 -6.33
N ASP A 35 -14.42 11.13 -6.98
CA ASP A 35 -14.20 9.73 -7.35
C ASP A 35 -13.94 8.84 -6.13
N ILE A 36 -13.12 9.30 -5.17
CA ILE A 36 -12.86 8.53 -3.94
C ILE A 36 -14.12 8.39 -3.10
N LYS A 37 -14.95 9.45 -3.02
CA LYS A 37 -16.20 9.37 -2.27
C LYS A 37 -17.14 8.33 -2.88
N GLY A 38 -17.30 8.34 -4.20
CA GLY A 38 -18.09 7.33 -4.90
C GLY A 38 -17.59 5.91 -4.64
N LEU A 39 -16.27 5.69 -4.74
CA LEU A 39 -15.64 4.40 -4.47
C LEU A 39 -15.86 3.92 -3.03
N LEU A 40 -15.73 4.82 -2.04
CA LEU A 40 -15.97 4.51 -0.63
C LEU A 40 -17.43 4.14 -0.37
N ASP A 41 -18.37 4.88 -0.97
CA ASP A 41 -19.80 4.59 -0.87
C ASP A 41 -20.13 3.22 -1.48
N ASP A 42 -19.49 2.85 -2.61
CA ASP A 42 -19.67 1.56 -3.26
C ASP A 42 -19.15 0.39 -2.41
N TRP A 43 -18.01 0.56 -1.73
CA TRP A 43 -17.53 -0.43 -0.78
C TRP A 43 -18.46 -0.57 0.42
N GLN A 44 -19.03 0.52 0.92
CA GLN A 44 -19.99 0.46 2.03
C GLN A 44 -21.25 -0.31 1.62
N ARG A 45 -21.81 -0.02 0.43
CA ARG A 45 -22.95 -0.76 -0.10
C ARG A 45 -22.64 -2.25 -0.26
N SER A 46 -21.46 -2.58 -0.82
CA SER A 46 -21.03 -3.97 -0.99
C SER A 46 -20.93 -4.71 0.35
N ALA A 47 -20.49 -4.04 1.42
CA ALA A 47 -20.41 -4.61 2.77
C ALA A 47 -21.79 -4.76 3.44
N ASP A 48 -22.74 -3.88 3.10
CA ASP A 48 -24.13 -3.98 3.58
C ASP A 48 -24.89 -5.11 2.87
N ASP A 49 -24.59 -5.36 1.59
CA ASP A 49 -25.21 -6.38 0.74
C ASP A 49 -24.63 -7.80 0.95
N ASP A 50 -23.31 -7.90 1.21
CA ASP A 50 -22.59 -9.15 1.42
C ASP A 50 -21.81 -9.12 2.74
N ALA A 51 -22.24 -9.92 3.71
CA ALA A 51 -21.60 -10.02 5.02
C ALA A 51 -20.17 -10.61 4.96
N ASP A 52 -19.84 -11.35 3.90
CA ASP A 52 -18.50 -11.89 3.69
C ASP A 52 -17.57 -10.89 2.97
N PHE A 53 -18.11 -9.79 2.43
CA PHE A 53 -17.33 -8.73 1.81
C PHE A 53 -16.67 -7.85 2.87
N ILE A 54 -15.33 -7.87 2.90
CA ILE A 54 -14.53 -6.99 3.75
C ILE A 54 -13.97 -5.87 2.89
N ALA A 55 -14.46 -4.65 3.10
CA ALA A 55 -13.98 -3.46 2.39
C ALA A 55 -12.44 -3.30 2.51
N PRO A 56 -11.75 -2.87 1.45
CA PRO A 56 -10.28 -2.74 1.44
C PRO A 56 -9.68 -1.97 2.64
N PRO A 57 -10.25 -0.84 3.10
CA PRO A 57 -9.74 -0.13 4.28
C PRO A 57 -9.79 -0.99 5.55
N LEU A 58 -10.81 -1.84 5.69
CA LEU A 58 -10.96 -2.74 6.83
C LEU A 58 -9.97 -3.91 6.77
N ARG A 59 -9.72 -4.48 5.58
CA ARG A 59 -8.68 -5.51 5.38
C ARG A 59 -7.31 -4.99 5.79
N LEU A 60 -6.94 -3.78 5.34
CA LEU A 60 -5.71 -3.10 5.74
C LEU A 60 -5.66 -2.85 7.24
N ARG A 61 -6.74 -2.31 7.84
CA ARG A 61 -6.83 -2.08 9.28
C ARG A 61 -6.62 -3.37 10.08
N ASN A 62 -7.11 -4.51 9.59
CA ASN A 62 -6.96 -5.79 10.28
C ASN A 62 -5.51 -6.29 10.32
N LEU A 63 -4.64 -5.82 9.42
CA LEU A 63 -3.21 -6.15 9.43
C LEU A 63 -2.40 -5.44 10.52
N HIS A 64 -2.97 -4.47 11.27
CA HIS A 64 -2.21 -3.76 12.31
C HIS A 64 -1.61 -4.71 13.36
N ARG A 65 -2.36 -5.75 13.78
CA ARG A 65 -1.87 -6.72 14.77
C ARG A 65 -0.71 -7.54 14.23
N ASP A 66 -0.85 -8.01 13.00
CA ASP A 66 0.20 -8.76 12.30
C ASP A 66 1.46 -7.90 12.12
N TYR A 67 1.30 -6.61 11.82
CA TYR A 67 2.40 -5.66 11.71
C TYR A 67 3.15 -5.47 13.04
N PHE A 68 2.44 -5.22 14.14
CA PHE A 68 3.10 -5.06 15.44
C PHE A 68 3.75 -6.36 15.93
N ALA A 69 3.11 -7.50 15.70
CA ALA A 69 3.71 -8.81 15.99
C ALA A 69 4.96 -9.07 15.14
N LEU A 70 4.96 -8.66 13.87
CA LEU A 70 6.15 -8.69 13.02
C LEU A 70 7.26 -7.80 13.61
N ARG A 71 6.97 -6.54 13.95
CA ARG A 71 7.97 -5.61 14.52
C ARG A 71 8.60 -6.17 15.78
N GLU A 72 7.81 -6.76 16.67
CA GLU A 72 8.32 -7.42 17.88
C GLU A 72 9.25 -8.59 17.56
N LYS A 73 8.88 -9.45 16.59
CA LYS A 73 9.72 -10.57 16.15
C LYS A 73 11.02 -10.08 15.51
N LEU A 74 10.96 -9.07 14.65
CA LEU A 74 12.14 -8.50 13.99
C LEU A 74 13.12 -7.86 14.99
N GLY A 75 12.63 -7.24 16.06
CA GLY A 75 13.47 -6.69 17.12
C GLY A 75 14.22 -7.75 17.95
N ARG A 76 13.71 -8.98 17.99
CA ARG A 76 14.32 -10.10 18.71
C ARG A 76 15.19 -10.99 17.81
N GLU A 77 14.88 -11.03 16.52
CA GLU A 77 15.56 -11.88 15.55
C GLU A 77 16.92 -11.28 15.14
N ARG A 78 17.97 -12.10 15.25
CA ARG A 78 19.36 -11.70 14.96
C ARG A 78 19.82 -12.19 13.59
N SER A 79 19.16 -13.22 13.05
CA SER A 79 19.46 -13.76 11.73
C SER A 79 18.86 -12.85 10.65
N VAL A 80 19.72 -12.27 9.81
CA VAL A 80 19.31 -11.48 8.63
C VAL A 80 18.38 -12.29 7.73
N ARG A 81 18.69 -13.56 7.51
CA ARG A 81 17.86 -14.45 6.68
C ARG A 81 16.45 -14.62 7.26
N ALA A 82 16.35 -14.89 8.57
CA ALA A 82 15.07 -15.06 9.22
C ALA A 82 14.25 -13.75 9.24
N ARG A 83 14.92 -12.59 9.37
CA ARG A 83 14.28 -11.27 9.24
C ARG A 83 13.66 -11.07 7.85
N ILE A 84 14.40 -11.41 6.80
CA ILE A 84 13.91 -11.33 5.41
C ILE A 84 12.70 -12.24 5.20
N GLU A 85 12.73 -13.47 5.73
CA GLU A 85 11.61 -14.41 5.63
C GLU A 85 10.36 -13.89 6.34
N LEU A 86 10.50 -13.37 7.57
CA LEU A 86 9.41 -12.74 8.33
C LEU A 86 8.80 -11.53 7.61
N GLN A 87 9.63 -10.67 7.03
CA GLN A 87 9.17 -9.51 6.25
C GLN A 87 8.43 -9.94 4.98
N ARG A 88 8.95 -10.93 4.24
CA ARG A 88 8.31 -11.47 3.04
C ARG A 88 6.94 -12.07 3.34
N ASP A 89 6.80 -12.78 4.47
CA ASP A 89 5.51 -13.33 4.90
C ASP A 89 4.47 -12.24 5.18
N PHE A 90 4.88 -11.14 5.82
CA PHE A 90 4.00 -10.00 6.02
C PHE A 90 3.64 -9.30 4.70
N PHE A 91 4.61 -9.08 3.82
CA PHE A 91 4.36 -8.45 2.53
C PHE A 91 3.34 -9.25 1.69
N ARG A 92 3.37 -10.58 1.73
CA ARG A 92 2.34 -11.41 1.09
C ARG A 92 0.93 -11.08 1.60
N ARG A 93 0.76 -10.93 2.91
CA ARG A 93 -0.52 -10.58 3.53
C ARG A 93 -0.95 -9.16 3.17
N LEU A 94 -0.01 -8.22 3.18
CA LEU A 94 -0.24 -6.83 2.80
C LEU A 94 -0.69 -6.71 1.34
N LEU A 95 0.03 -7.34 0.42
CA LEU A 95 -0.30 -7.33 -1.00
C LEU A 95 -1.66 -8.00 -1.25
N SER A 96 -1.95 -9.11 -0.57
CA SER A 96 -3.26 -9.76 -0.66
C SER A 96 -4.39 -8.85 -0.14
N ALA A 97 -4.18 -8.07 0.92
CA ALA A 97 -5.18 -7.13 1.43
C ALA A 97 -5.40 -5.92 0.50
N LEU A 98 -4.47 -5.68 -0.41
CA LEU A 98 -4.53 -4.65 -1.44
C LEU A 98 -4.95 -5.19 -2.82
N ASP A 99 -5.30 -6.48 -2.90
CA ASP A 99 -5.61 -7.20 -4.16
C ASP A 99 -4.48 -7.20 -5.19
N TYR A 100 -3.23 -7.06 -4.72
CA TYR A 100 -2.05 -7.21 -5.57
C TYR A 100 -1.51 -8.65 -5.55
N PRO A 101 -1.17 -9.23 -6.72
CA PRO A 101 -0.52 -10.52 -6.78
C PRO A 101 0.88 -10.44 -6.18
N CYS A 102 1.17 -11.34 -5.25
CA CYS A 102 2.53 -11.55 -4.77
C CYS A 102 3.18 -12.68 -5.59
N GLN A 103 4.02 -12.30 -6.55
CA GLN A 103 4.79 -13.21 -7.40
C GLN A 103 6.25 -12.79 -7.35
N PRO A 104 7.01 -13.25 -6.33
CA PRO A 104 8.41 -12.90 -6.22
C PRO A 104 9.18 -13.39 -7.45
N MET A 105 9.94 -12.50 -8.08
CA MET A 105 10.77 -12.81 -9.25
C MET A 105 11.98 -11.90 -9.29
N ASP A 106 13.03 -12.34 -9.99
CA ASP A 106 14.20 -11.53 -10.25
C ASP A 106 13.99 -10.77 -11.57
N LEU A 107 13.78 -9.46 -11.45
CA LEU A 107 13.56 -8.57 -12.58
C LEU A 107 14.91 -8.19 -13.18
N LYS A 108 15.15 -8.59 -14.42
CA LYS A 108 16.38 -8.22 -15.17
C LYS A 108 16.33 -6.74 -15.56
N LEU A 109 17.38 -6.02 -15.22
CA LEU A 109 17.62 -4.63 -15.59
C LEU A 109 18.49 -4.57 -16.85
N GLU A 110 18.46 -3.43 -17.55
CA GLU A 110 19.18 -3.25 -18.82
C GLU A 110 20.70 -3.41 -18.68
N GLU A 111 21.26 -3.09 -17.51
CA GLU A 111 22.70 -3.20 -17.22
C GLU A 111 23.14 -4.63 -16.82
N GLY A 112 22.23 -5.60 -16.87
CA GLY A 112 22.51 -7.01 -16.54
C GLY A 112 22.34 -7.35 -15.06
N ASP A 113 22.03 -6.36 -14.22
CA ASP A 113 21.68 -6.56 -12.82
C ASP A 113 20.29 -7.19 -12.66
N GLU A 114 20.12 -7.96 -11.58
CA GLU A 114 18.84 -8.61 -11.23
C GLU A 114 18.30 -8.01 -9.94
N LEU A 115 17.08 -7.47 -10.00
CA LEU A 115 16.40 -6.88 -8.85
C LEU A 115 15.32 -7.85 -8.32
N PRO A 116 15.43 -8.35 -7.07
CA PRO A 116 14.39 -9.19 -6.50
C PRO A 116 13.14 -8.36 -6.18
N VAL A 117 12.06 -8.60 -6.91
CA VAL A 117 10.77 -7.93 -6.72
C VAL A 117 9.77 -8.86 -6.01
N LEU A 118 8.77 -8.28 -5.35
CA LEU A 118 7.67 -9.01 -4.71
C LEU A 118 6.52 -9.31 -5.68
N GLY A 119 6.45 -8.58 -6.79
CA GLY A 119 5.44 -8.72 -7.83
C GLY A 119 5.58 -7.66 -8.91
N LEU A 120 4.89 -7.88 -10.01
CA LEU A 120 4.90 -7.01 -11.18
C LEU A 120 3.51 -7.03 -11.82
N ILE A 121 2.98 -5.85 -12.18
CA ILE A 121 1.77 -5.71 -12.99
C ILE A 121 2.17 -5.21 -14.37
N GLY A 122 1.77 -5.96 -15.40
CA GLY A 122 2.18 -5.74 -16.79
C GLY A 122 3.21 -6.78 -17.24
N GLN A 123 4.04 -6.41 -18.22
CA GLN A 123 5.12 -7.27 -18.71
C GLN A 123 6.48 -6.74 -18.29
N PRO A 124 7.49 -7.60 -18.05
CA PRO A 124 8.87 -7.16 -17.85
C PRO A 124 9.32 -6.22 -19.00
N GLY A 125 9.84 -5.04 -18.66
CA GLY A 125 10.22 -3.98 -19.63
C GLY A 125 9.09 -3.00 -20.00
N LEU A 126 7.82 -3.35 -19.73
CA LEU A 126 6.63 -2.48 -19.89
C LEU A 126 5.75 -2.55 -18.63
N ALA A 127 6.39 -2.68 -17.47
CA ALA A 127 5.70 -2.83 -16.20
C ALA A 127 4.97 -1.51 -15.86
N GLN A 128 3.70 -1.62 -15.54
CA GLN A 128 2.91 -0.48 -15.07
C GLN A 128 3.10 -0.27 -13.57
N LEU A 129 3.35 -1.36 -12.84
CA LEU A 129 3.63 -1.33 -11.41
C LEU A 129 4.66 -2.41 -11.05
N VAL A 130 5.65 -2.03 -10.24
CA VAL A 130 6.63 -2.95 -9.66
C VAL A 130 6.50 -2.87 -8.14
N LEU A 131 6.41 -4.02 -7.48
CA LEU A 131 6.27 -4.12 -6.03
C LEU A 131 7.60 -4.53 -5.42
N LEU A 132 8.16 -3.69 -4.56
CA LEU A 132 9.44 -3.92 -3.90
C LEU A 132 9.26 -4.02 -2.38
N GLY A 133 10.00 -4.93 -1.76
CA GLY A 133 10.10 -4.99 -0.31
C GLY A 133 11.16 -4.01 0.15
N ALA A 134 10.78 -2.99 0.91
CA ALA A 134 11.75 -2.15 1.58
C ALA A 134 12.44 -2.97 2.67
N LEU A 135 13.74 -3.20 2.52
CA LEU A 135 14.59 -3.72 3.59
C LEU A 135 15.02 -2.53 4.42
N ASP A 136 14.59 -2.48 5.67
CA ASP A 136 15.19 -1.61 6.68
C ASP A 136 16.33 -2.39 7.34
N PRO A 137 17.59 -2.18 6.92
CA PRO A 137 18.74 -2.91 7.46
C PRO A 137 18.99 -2.55 8.92
N ASP A 138 18.67 -1.32 9.34
CA ASP A 138 19.02 -0.77 10.65
C ASP A 138 17.88 -0.92 11.68
N GLY A 139 16.66 -1.21 11.22
CA GLY A 139 15.49 -1.33 12.08
C GLY A 139 14.96 0.01 12.59
N GLU A 140 15.50 1.13 12.08
CA GLU A 140 15.11 2.51 12.36
C GLU A 140 13.82 2.88 11.61
N GLY A 141 12.80 2.03 11.71
CA GLY A 141 11.47 2.39 11.22
C GLY A 141 10.95 3.59 12.00
N ASN A 142 10.90 4.76 11.34
CA ASN A 142 10.18 5.97 11.72
C ASN A 142 8.71 5.66 12.10
#